data_AF-A0A5P8NCL9-F1
#
_entry.id   AF-A0A5P8NCL9-F1
#
_cell.length_a   1.000
_cell.length_b   1.000
_cell.length_c   1.000
_cell.angle_alpha   90.00
_cell.angle_beta   90.00
_cell.angle_gamma   90.00
#
_symmetry.space_group_name_H-M   'P 1'
#
loop_
_entity.id
_entity.type
_entity.pdbx_description
1 polymer ?
#
loop_
_entity_poly.entity_id
_entity_poly.type
_entity_poly.pdbx_seq_one_letter_code
_entity_poly.pdbx_strand_id
1 'polypeptide(L)' 'MIYAIRNDGETNEKLILRYKKMFFQSRMANKIKTERYAVGNISKKKIREKAIVREHYRMLNNKVYF' A
#
# COMPACT_ATOMS: atom_id res chain seq x y z
N MET A 1 15.21 -1.62 4.26
CA MET A 1 14.99 -0.28 4.83
C MET A 1 14.63 0.67 3.71
N ILE A 2 13.69 1.60 3.94
CA ILE A 2 13.29 2.61 2.95
C ILE A 2 13.86 3.93 3.44
N TYR A 3 14.58 4.63 2.59
CA TYR A 3 15.12 5.96 2.88
C TYR A 3 14.96 6.83 1.65
N ALA A 4 14.82 8.14 1.86
CA ALA A 4 14.73 9.12 0.79
C ALA A 4 15.83 10.17 1.01
N ILE A 5 16.68 10.35 0.00
CA ILE A 5 17.66 11.43 -0.05
C ILE A 5 16.98 12.62 -0.74
N ARG A 6 17.25 13.84 -0.26
CA ARG A 6 16.73 15.07 -0.85
C ARG A 6 17.40 15.32 -2.20
N ASN A 7 16.61 15.62 -3.22
CA ASN A 7 17.14 16.03 -4.52
C ASN A 7 17.35 17.55 -4.53
N ASP A 8 18.29 18.04 -5.35
CA ASP A 8 18.53 19.47 -5.50
C ASP A 8 17.28 20.18 -6.08
N GLY A 9 16.91 21.30 -5.45
CA GLY A 9 15.69 22.06 -5.77
C GLY A 9 14.38 21.47 -5.24
N GLU A 10 14.42 20.38 -4.46
CA GLU A 10 13.22 19.78 -3.87
C GLU A 10 12.79 20.49 -2.57
N THR A 11 11.50 20.79 -2.45
CA THR A 11 10.90 21.27 -1.19
C THR A 11 10.76 20.14 -0.18
N ASN A 12 10.86 20.46 1.12
CA ASN A 12 10.78 19.47 2.19
C ASN A 12 9.46 18.66 2.15
N GLU A 13 8.35 19.29 1.77
CA GLU A 13 7.05 18.63 1.65
C GLU A 13 7.04 17.56 0.54
N LYS A 14 7.66 17.85 -0.60
CA LYS A 14 7.75 16.93 -1.73
C LYS A 14 8.61 15.71 -1.38
N LEU A 15 9.69 15.92 -0.62
CA LEU A 15 10.51 14.83 -0.07
C LEU A 15 9.70 13.91 0.85
N ILE A 16 8.92 14.48 1.78
CA ILE A 16 8.06 13.71 2.69
C ILE A 16 7.01 12.91 1.93
N LEU A 17 6.38 13.51 0.92
CA LEU A 17 5.39 12.82 0.08
C LEU A 17 6.02 11.67 -0.70
N ARG A 18 7.22 11.84 -1.25
CA ARG A 18 7.95 10.76 -1.92
C ARG A 18 8.27 9.63 -0.96
N TYR A 19 8.77 9.95 0.22
CA TYR A 19 9.04 8.94 1.25
C TYR A 19 7.77 8.18 1.64
N LYS A 20 6.66 8.89 1.88
CA LYS A 20 5.35 8.28 2.15
C LYS A 20 4.93 7.32 1.02
N LYS A 21 5.03 7.76 -0.24
CA LYS A 21 4.70 6.92 -1.40
C LYS A 21 5.53 5.64 -1.43
N MET A 22 6.85 5.73 -1.27
CA MET A 22 7.74 4.57 -1.22
C MET A 22 7.40 3.63 -0.05
N PHE A 23 7.15 4.19 1.13
CA PHE A 23 6.75 3.44 2.31
C PHE A 23 5.45 2.66 2.09
N PHE A 24 4.41 3.29 1.55
CA PHE A 24 3.14 2.60 1.28
C PHE A 24 3.24 1.58 0.14
N GLN A 25 4.08 1.84 -0.88
CA GLN A 25 4.33 0.88 -1.96
C GLN A 25 4.99 -0.41 -1.46
N SER A 26 5.89 -0.32 -0.47
CA SER A 26 6.56 -1.49 0.11
C SER A 26 5.64 -2.44 0.87
N ARG A 27 4.40 -2.02 1.18
CA ARG A 27 3.43 -2.75 2.02
C ARG A 27 3.93 -3.11 3.42
N MET A 28 5.04 -2.52 3.89
CA MET A 28 5.65 -2.82 5.18
C MET A 28 4.70 -2.53 6.35
N ALA A 29 3.92 -1.44 6.28
CA ALA A 29 2.90 -1.13 7.27
C ALA A 29 1.83 -2.24 7.40
N ASN A 30 1.38 -2.79 6.26
CA ASN A 30 0.40 -3.88 6.27
C ASN A 30 0.98 -5.16 6.84
N LYS A 31 2.25 -5.46 6.53
CA LYS A 31 2.99 -6.59 7.09
C LYS A 31 3.06 -6.50 8.61
N ILE A 32 3.57 -5.39 9.15
CA ILE A 32 3.68 -5.14 10.60
C ILE A 32 2.31 -5.24 11.29
N LYS A 33 1.26 -4.69 10.69
CA LYS A 33 -0.10 -4.75 11.25
C LYS A 33 -0.65 -6.18 11.29
N THR A 34 -0.32 -7.00 10.29
CA THR A 34 -0.78 -8.40 10.21
C THR A 34 -0.01 -9.29 11.19
N GLU A 35 1.30 -9.06 11.32
CA GLU A 35 2.18 -9.79 12.25
C GLU A 35 1.93 -9.45 13.73
N ARG A 36 1.20 -8.37 14.01
CA ARG A 36 0.83 -7.98 15.40
C ARG A 36 0.05 -9.07 16.14
N TYR A 37 -0.75 -9.87 15.43
CA TYR A 37 -1.59 -10.91 16.02
C TYR A 37 -1.14 -12.29 15.54
N ALA A 38 -1.23 -13.30 16.42
CA ALA A 38 -0.98 -14.69 16.03
C ALA A 38 -2.16 -15.24 15.21
N VAL A 39 -2.14 -14.99 13.90
CA VAL A 39 -3.16 -15.45 12.95
C VAL A 39 -2.58 -16.57 12.09
N GLY A 40 -3.34 -17.65 11.89
CA GLY A 40 -2.93 -18.74 10.99
C GLY A 40 -2.77 -18.28 9.53
N ASN A 41 -1.95 -19.01 8.77
CA ASN A 41 -1.71 -18.72 7.36
C ASN A 41 -3.01 -18.79 6.53
N ILE A 42 -3.29 -17.73 5.78
CA ILE A 42 -4.47 -17.66 4.91
C ILE A 42 -4.28 -18.59 3.70
N SER A 43 -5.33 -19.33 3.33
CA SER A 43 -5.30 -20.17 2.13
C SER A 43 -5.17 -19.35 0.83
N LYS A 44 -4.51 -19.93 -0.18
CA LYS A 44 -4.32 -19.29 -1.49
C LYS A 44 -5.65 -18.87 -2.15
N LYS A 45 -6.72 -19.67 -1.96
CA LYS A 45 -8.08 -19.37 -2.45
C LYS A 45 -8.62 -18.06 -1.85
N LYS A 46 -8.50 -17.90 -0.52
CA LYS A 46 -9.01 -16.74 0.20
C LYS A 46 -8.22 -15.46 -0.09
N ILE A 47 -6.93 -15.58 -0.41
CA ILE A 47 -6.11 -14.45 -0.91
C ILE A 47 -6.62 -13.97 -2.27
N ARG A 48 -6.91 -14.91 -3.19
CA ARG A 48 -7.41 -14.59 -4.53
C ARG A 48 -8.78 -13.93 -4.48
N GLU A 49 -9.70 -14.49 -3.71
CA GLU A 49 -11.04 -13.94 -3.51
C GLU A 49 -11.00 -12.50 -3.00
N LYS A 50 -10.18 -12.23 -1.96
CA LYS A 50 -9.97 -10.87 -1.45
C LYS A 50 -9.42 -9.91 -2.52
N ALA A 51 -8.56 -10.38 -3.41
CA ALA A 51 -7.99 -9.57 -4.48
C ALA A 51 -9.06 -9.20 -5.52
N ILE A 52 -9.85 -10.17 -5.97
CA ILE A 52 -10.93 -9.98 -6.95
C ILE A 52 -11.97 -8.99 -6.42
N VAL A 53 -12.45 -9.19 -5.18
CA VAL A 53 -13.45 -8.30 -4.57
C VAL A 53 -12.91 -6.87 -4.47
N ARG A 54 -11.65 -6.71 -4.04
CA ARG A 54 -11.02 -5.38 -3.93
C ARG A 54 -10.89 -4.69 -5.28
N GLU A 55 -10.52 -5.43 -6.33
CA GLU A 55 -10.43 -4.89 -7.69
C GLU A 55 -11.80 -4.47 -8.22
N HIS A 56 -12.83 -5.28 -8.01
CA HIS A 56 -14.20 -4.97 -8.39
C HIS A 56 -14.66 -3.62 -7.81
N TYR A 57 -14.47 -3.39 -6.51
CA TYR A 57 -14.83 -2.11 -5.89
C TYR A 57 -13.97 -0.94 -6.39
N ARG A 58 -12.68 -1.15 -6.71
CA ARG A 58 -11.84 -0.11 -7.31
C ARG A 58 -12.31 0.29 -8.71
N MET A 59 -12.72 -0.69 -9.51
CA MET A 59 -13.28 -0.45 -10.85
C MET A 59 -14.59 0.33 -10.76
N LEU A 60 -15.49 -0.04 -9.85
CA LEU A 60 -16.74 0.69 -9.62
C LEU A 60 -16.45 2.14 -9.22
N ASN A 61 -15.50 2.37 -8.32
CA ASN A 61 -15.13 3.73 -7.90
C ASN A 61 -14.58 4.56 -9.06
N ASN A 62 -13.71 3.99 -9.91
CA ASN A 62 -13.20 4.71 -11.08
C ASN A 62 -14.33 5.14 -12.03
N LYS A 63 -15.37 4.32 -12.23
CA LYS A 63 -16.51 4.66 -13.11
C LYS A 63 -17.37 5.83 -12.60
N VAL A 64 -17.30 6.17 -11.32
CA VAL A 64 -18.10 7.28 -10.73
C VAL A 64 -17.41 8.63 -10.89
N TYR A 65 -16.10 8.65 -11.15
CA TYR A 65 -15.29 9.87 -11.28
C TYR A 65 -14.82 10.16 -12.71
N PHE A 66 -15.42 9.50 -13.71
CA PHE A 66 -15.26 9.81 -15.14
C PHE A 66 -16.62 10.19 -15.74
#